data_AF-A0A959M569-F1
#
_entry.id   AF-A0A959M569-F1
#
_cell.length_a   1.000
_cell.length_b   1.000
_cell.length_c   1.000
_cell.angle_alpha   90.00
_cell.angle_beta   90.00
_cell.angle_gamma   90.00
#
_symmetry.space_group_name_H-M   'P 1'
#
loop_
_entity.id
_entity.type
_entity.pdbx_description
1 polymer ?
#
loop_
_entity_poly.entity_id
_entity_poly.type
_entity_poly.pdbx_seq_one_letter_code
_entity_poly.pdbx_strand_id
1 'polypeptide(L)'
;MMSTQRRILCVEEEVRGDGGRRLPAWDDDQEASCVEKPGARESPAQRISGGERIINPGAKGSAGKVMSLGQKRDRVRYYQSQGLALTQSLEVFDLTRHQYYYRPQGNSASRPGCDPSMHTNYHDADGVVSERTNKDVIEAIELIQRDDDLRCGYKRMTAQLHLQGYQINHKKVYRLMRVNNLLLSRLKRPD
;
A
#
# COMPACT_ATOMS: atom_id res chain seq x y z
N MET A 1 -48.63 37.15 -27.66
CA MET A 1 -48.54 35.70 -27.96
C MET A 1 -47.10 35.29 -27.64
N MET A 2 -46.84 35.02 -26.36
CA MET A 2 -46.57 33.69 -25.81
C MET A 2 -45.19 33.12 -26.19
N SER A 3 -44.20 33.31 -25.31
CA SER A 3 -43.11 32.33 -25.13
C SER A 3 -42.47 32.45 -23.74
N THR A 4 -43.16 31.81 -22.81
CA THR A 4 -42.70 30.97 -21.69
C THR A 4 -41.30 31.19 -21.12
N GLN A 5 -41.22 31.96 -20.03
CA GLN A 5 -40.18 31.84 -19.01
C GLN A 5 -40.31 30.47 -18.31
N ARG A 6 -39.24 29.67 -18.27
CA ARG A 6 -39.18 28.48 -17.41
C ARG A 6 -38.46 28.82 -16.11
N ARG A 7 -39.28 28.95 -15.07
CA ARG A 7 -38.93 28.98 -13.64
C ARG A 7 -38.01 27.81 -13.28
N ILE A 8 -36.90 28.14 -12.64
CA ILE A 8 -36.09 27.22 -11.83
C ILE A 8 -36.87 27.00 -10.53
N LEU A 9 -37.29 25.77 -10.25
CA LEU A 9 -37.86 25.39 -8.97
C LEU A 9 -36.69 24.99 -8.04
N CYS A 10 -36.41 25.83 -7.06
CA CYS A 10 -35.69 25.45 -5.84
C CYS A 10 -36.60 24.49 -5.06
N VAL A 11 -36.14 23.26 -4.85
CA VAL A 11 -36.67 22.38 -3.80
C VAL A 11 -35.71 22.51 -2.63
N GLU A 12 -36.13 23.28 -1.63
CA GLU A 12 -35.67 23.16 -0.25
C GLU A 12 -36.36 21.93 0.36
N GLU A 13 -35.60 20.96 0.88
CA GLU A 13 -36.15 20.09 1.92
C GLU A 13 -35.07 19.55 2.87
N GLU A 14 -35.21 20.00 4.11
CA GLU A 14 -34.93 19.38 5.41
C GLU A 14 -33.62 18.64 5.67
N VAL A 15 -32.77 19.36 6.40
CA VAL A 15 -31.84 18.85 7.40
C VAL A 15 -32.58 18.00 8.44
N ARG A 16 -32.26 16.71 8.52
CA ARG A 16 -32.47 15.89 9.72
C ARG A 16 -31.15 15.24 10.10
N GLY A 17 -30.46 15.88 11.03
CA GLY A 17 -29.36 15.25 11.76
C GLY A 17 -29.93 14.32 12.81
N ASP A 18 -29.44 13.08 12.86
CA ASP A 18 -29.49 12.28 14.08
C ASP A 18 -28.46 11.15 14.03
N GLY A 19 -27.90 10.82 15.19
CA GLY A 19 -27.07 9.63 15.37
C GLY A 19 -25.56 9.84 15.55
N GLY A 20 -25.16 10.92 16.25
CA GLY A 20 -23.86 10.94 16.91
C GLY A 20 -23.73 9.75 17.86
N ARG A 21 -22.78 8.84 17.59
CA ARG A 21 -22.37 7.80 18.55
C ARG A 21 -21.71 8.48 19.75
N ARG A 22 -22.54 8.82 20.73
CA ARG A 22 -22.16 9.24 22.08
C ARG A 22 -21.46 8.05 22.74
N LEU A 23 -20.14 8.15 22.92
CA LEU A 23 -19.40 7.26 23.79
C LEU A 23 -20.05 7.33 25.19
N PRO A 24 -20.32 6.20 25.86
CA PRO A 24 -20.89 6.25 27.20
C PRO A 24 -19.91 6.90 28.17
N ALA A 25 -20.48 7.73 29.04
CA ALA A 25 -19.81 8.38 30.15
C ALA A 25 -19.14 7.34 31.04
N TRP A 26 -17.93 7.68 31.51
CA TRP A 26 -17.32 6.98 32.63
C TRP A 26 -18.04 7.49 33.86
N ASP A 27 -18.93 6.68 34.41
CA ASP A 27 -19.48 6.89 35.74
C ASP A 27 -18.36 6.60 36.75
N ASP A 28 -17.78 7.67 37.29
CA ASP A 28 -17.17 7.66 38.62
C ASP A 28 -18.27 7.39 39.65
N ASP A 29 -17.89 6.76 40.76
CA ASP A 29 -18.71 6.45 41.94
C ASP A 29 -19.51 5.14 41.92
N GLN A 30 -18.81 4.03 42.19
CA GLN A 30 -19.28 3.14 43.26
C GLN A 30 -18.15 2.74 44.21
N GLU A 31 -18.39 3.12 45.46
CA GLU A 31 -17.61 2.87 46.66
C GLU A 31 -17.08 1.45 46.83
N ALA A 32 -15.91 1.42 47.45
CA ALA A 32 -15.30 0.29 48.08
C ALA A 32 -16.26 -0.43 49.04
N SER A 33 -16.27 -1.77 48.99
CA SER A 33 -16.37 -2.55 50.21
C SER A 33 -15.36 -3.68 50.21
N CYS A 34 -14.65 -3.76 51.32
CA CYS A 34 -13.55 -4.67 51.60
C CYS A 34 -14.06 -6.11 51.72
N VAL A 35 -13.45 -7.05 50.99
CA VAL A 35 -13.38 -8.46 51.43
C VAL A 35 -11.98 -9.00 51.11
N GLU A 36 -11.18 -9.00 52.18
CA GLU A 36 -10.09 -9.87 52.60
C GLU A 36 -9.18 -10.59 51.56
N LYS A 37 -7.88 -10.30 51.68
CA LYS A 37 -6.76 -11.09 51.14
C LYS A 37 -6.72 -12.48 51.79
N PRO A 38 -6.28 -13.50 51.04
CA PRO A 38 -5.19 -14.31 51.57
C PRO A 38 -4.14 -14.71 50.53
N GLY A 39 -2.93 -14.90 51.03
CA GLY A 39 -1.99 -15.89 50.48
C GLY A 39 -0.94 -15.33 49.53
N ALA A 40 0.23 -15.04 50.09
CA ALA A 40 1.48 -14.93 49.37
C ALA A 40 1.64 -16.08 48.36
N ARG A 41 1.88 -15.77 47.08
CA ARG A 41 2.41 -16.74 46.13
C ARG A 41 3.92 -16.57 46.10
N GLU A 42 4.55 -17.50 46.78
CA GLU A 42 5.99 -17.77 46.76
C GLU A 42 6.53 -17.87 45.33
N SER A 43 7.73 -17.34 45.15
CA SER A 43 8.54 -17.46 43.94
C SER A 43 8.80 -18.93 43.58
N PRO A 44 8.50 -19.39 42.35
CA PRO A 44 8.92 -20.73 41.92
C PRO A 44 10.39 -20.71 41.46
N ALA A 45 11.30 -20.60 42.42
CA ALA A 45 12.66 -21.08 42.23
C ALA A 45 12.64 -22.60 42.46
N GLN A 46 13.14 -23.35 41.46
CA GLN A 46 13.55 -24.75 41.55
C GLN A 46 12.46 -25.81 41.75
N ARG A 47 11.94 -26.37 40.65
CA ARG A 47 11.66 -27.82 40.58
C ARG A 47 11.41 -28.31 39.15
N ILE A 48 12.42 -28.82 38.47
CA ILE A 48 12.29 -30.05 37.65
C ILE A 48 13.61 -30.81 37.74
N SER A 49 13.68 -31.68 38.74
CA SER A 49 14.48 -32.91 38.68
C SER A 49 13.81 -33.88 37.70
N GLY A 50 14.57 -34.44 36.77
CA GLY A 50 14.16 -35.62 35.99
C GLY A 50 13.41 -35.30 34.70
N GLY A 51 14.17 -35.13 33.62
CA GLY A 51 13.66 -35.12 32.25
C GLY A 51 14.78 -35.59 31.34
N GLU A 52 14.57 -36.73 30.70
CA GLU A 52 15.55 -37.50 29.97
C GLU A 52 16.30 -36.69 28.90
N ARG A 53 17.53 -37.12 28.61
CA ARG A 53 18.29 -36.71 27.42
C ARG A 53 17.43 -36.99 26.18
N ILE A 54 16.72 -35.98 25.68
CA ILE A 54 16.19 -36.03 24.33
C ILE A 54 17.38 -35.92 23.38
N ILE A 55 17.58 -37.02 22.68
CA ILE A 55 18.57 -37.26 21.64
C ILE A 55 18.56 -36.08 20.67
N ASN A 56 19.71 -35.42 20.51
CA ASN A 56 19.95 -34.51 19.40
C ASN A 56 19.67 -35.25 18.08
N PRO A 57 18.72 -34.81 17.23
CA PRO A 57 18.71 -35.28 15.85
C PRO A 57 19.94 -34.67 15.17
N GLY A 58 20.86 -35.56 14.81
CA GLY A 58 22.13 -35.20 14.20
C GLY A 58 21.98 -34.20 13.07
N ALA A 59 22.73 -33.11 13.17
CA ALA A 59 23.12 -32.30 12.03
C ALA A 59 24.64 -32.23 12.05
N LYS A 60 25.27 -33.02 11.17
CA LYS A 60 26.64 -32.73 10.72
C LYS A 60 26.58 -31.38 9.99
N GLY A 61 26.78 -30.29 10.71
CA GLY A 61 26.83 -28.94 10.18
C GLY A 61 28.25 -28.42 10.26
N SER A 62 28.80 -28.03 9.12
CA SER A 62 30.11 -27.38 9.00
C SER A 62 30.27 -26.24 10.02
N ALA A 63 31.39 -26.26 10.73
CA ALA A 63 31.76 -25.24 11.70
C ALA A 63 31.68 -23.83 11.07
N GLY A 64 30.86 -22.95 11.66
CA GLY A 64 30.89 -21.50 11.40
C GLY A 64 29.79 -20.92 10.49
N LYS A 65 28.76 -21.67 10.07
CA LYS A 65 27.68 -21.06 9.27
C LYS A 65 26.68 -20.31 10.15
N VAL A 66 26.65 -18.98 10.05
CA VAL A 66 25.56 -18.15 10.60
C VAL A 66 24.23 -18.60 10.00
N MET A 67 23.26 -18.94 10.86
CA MET A 67 21.93 -19.43 10.42
C MET A 67 21.22 -18.38 9.55
N SER A 68 20.60 -18.82 8.45
CA SER A 68 19.80 -17.92 7.60
C SER A 68 18.53 -17.47 8.34
N LEU A 69 17.94 -16.34 7.92
CA LEU A 69 16.71 -15.82 8.54
C LEU A 69 15.56 -16.84 8.50
N GLY A 70 15.46 -17.61 7.41
CA GLY A 70 14.47 -18.69 7.30
C GLY A 70 14.71 -19.79 8.33
N GLN A 71 15.96 -20.26 8.44
CA GLN A 71 16.33 -21.29 9.42
C GLN A 71 16.10 -20.82 10.86
N LYS A 72 16.38 -19.56 11.18
CA LYS A 72 16.08 -18.99 12.51
C LYS A 72 14.57 -18.99 12.78
N ARG A 73 13.73 -18.62 11.81
CA ARG A 73 12.26 -18.63 11.95
C ARG A 73 11.72 -20.05 12.18
N ASP A 74 12.26 -21.04 11.48
CA ASP A 74 11.83 -22.43 11.63
C ASP A 74 12.21 -22.98 13.02
N ARG A 75 13.37 -22.59 13.55
CA ARG A 75 13.74 -22.92 14.94
C ARG A 75 12.80 -22.27 15.95
N VAL A 76 12.48 -20.98 15.80
CA VAL A 76 11.51 -20.29 16.68
C VAL A 76 10.17 -21.03 16.70
N ARG A 77 9.67 -21.49 15.54
CA ARG A 77 8.43 -22.28 15.46
C ARG A 77 8.54 -23.63 16.17
N TYR A 78 9.67 -24.31 16.03
CA TYR A 78 9.92 -25.58 16.72
C TYR A 78 9.89 -25.41 18.25
N TYR A 79 10.57 -24.40 18.79
CA TYR A 79 10.55 -24.15 20.24
C TYR A 79 9.17 -23.69 20.74
N GLN A 80 8.43 -22.96 19.92
CA GLN A 80 7.05 -22.60 20.24
C GLN A 80 6.13 -23.83 20.32
N SER A 81 6.34 -24.85 19.48
CA SER A 81 5.58 -26.11 19.57
C SER A 81 5.94 -26.95 20.79
N GLN A 82 7.15 -26.79 21.35
CA GLN A 82 7.55 -27.36 22.63
C GLN A 82 7.00 -26.57 23.85
N GLY A 83 6.24 -25.49 23.62
CA GLY A 83 5.61 -24.70 24.67
C GLY A 83 6.38 -23.46 25.13
N LEU A 84 7.50 -23.11 24.49
CA LEU A 84 8.22 -21.87 24.83
C LEU A 84 7.47 -20.63 24.33
N ALA A 85 7.49 -19.58 25.14
CA ALA A 85 6.90 -18.31 24.76
C ALA A 85 7.65 -17.70 23.56
N LEU A 86 6.92 -17.10 22.62
CA LEU A 86 7.50 -16.50 21.41
C LEU A 86 8.64 -15.51 21.74
N THR A 87 8.47 -14.69 22.77
CA THR A 87 9.48 -13.71 23.19
C THR A 87 10.80 -14.38 23.60
N GLN A 88 10.73 -15.45 24.40
CA GLN A 88 11.91 -16.21 24.84
C GLN A 88 12.61 -16.86 23.63
N SER A 89 11.83 -17.47 22.74
CA SER A 89 12.37 -18.06 21.51
C SER A 89 13.03 -17.02 20.60
N LEU A 90 12.44 -15.82 20.46
CA LEU A 90 13.01 -14.75 19.64
C LEU A 90 14.32 -14.20 20.21
N GLU A 91 14.41 -14.08 21.54
CA GLU A 91 15.60 -13.64 22.27
C GLU A 91 16.76 -14.62 22.06
N VAL A 92 16.51 -15.93 22.15
CA VAL A 92 17.53 -16.97 21.93
C VAL A 92 18.14 -16.94 20.52
N PHE A 93 17.39 -16.51 19.50
CA PHE A 93 17.86 -16.47 18.11
C PHE A 93 18.27 -15.07 17.62
N ASP A 94 18.28 -14.08 18.50
CA ASP A 94 18.51 -12.66 18.20
C ASP A 94 17.61 -12.18 17.04
N LEU A 95 16.31 -12.44 17.13
CA LEU A 95 15.32 -12.02 16.13
C LEU A 95 14.40 -10.95 16.69
N THR A 96 14.25 -9.86 15.95
CA THR A 96 13.18 -8.90 16.24
C THR A 96 11.82 -9.47 15.84
N ARG A 97 10.75 -9.04 16.52
CA ARG A 97 9.37 -9.40 16.13
C ARG A 97 9.09 -9.03 14.68
N HIS A 98 9.54 -7.86 14.23
CA HIS A 98 9.38 -7.41 12.83
C HIS A 98 10.02 -8.38 11.83
N GLN A 99 11.27 -8.81 12.07
CA GLN A 99 11.94 -9.79 11.22
C GLN A 99 11.23 -11.15 11.20
N TYR A 100 10.62 -11.56 12.32
CA TYR A 100 9.86 -12.80 12.40
C TYR A 100 8.54 -12.76 11.63
N TYR A 101 7.79 -11.66 11.73
CA TYR A 101 6.50 -11.51 11.04
C TYR A 101 6.64 -11.14 9.56
N TYR A 102 7.67 -10.36 9.20
CA TYR A 102 7.88 -9.93 7.83
C TYR A 102 8.06 -11.13 6.89
N ARG A 103 7.25 -11.19 5.84
CA ARG A 103 7.36 -12.19 4.77
C ARG A 103 7.88 -11.45 3.53
N PRO A 104 9.15 -11.66 3.13
CA PRO A 104 9.63 -11.06 1.90
C PRO A 104 8.81 -11.62 0.74
N GLN A 105 8.26 -10.73 -0.08
CA GLN A 105 7.56 -11.10 -1.30
C GLN A 105 8.60 -11.64 -2.30
N GLY A 106 8.58 -12.95 -2.53
CA GLY A 106 9.67 -13.70 -3.15
C GLY A 106 9.76 -13.62 -4.68
N ASN A 107 8.81 -13.00 -5.36
CA ASN A 107 8.84 -12.83 -6.80
C ASN A 107 8.58 -11.37 -7.20
N SER A 108 9.17 -10.95 -8.32
CA SER A 108 8.92 -9.64 -8.94
C SER A 108 7.42 -9.41 -9.19
N ALA A 109 6.65 -10.50 -9.41
CA ALA A 109 5.21 -10.49 -9.59
C ALA A 109 4.38 -10.20 -8.30
N SER A 110 4.95 -10.38 -7.10
CA SER A 110 4.31 -9.99 -5.84
C SER A 110 4.64 -8.55 -5.44
N ARG A 111 5.54 -7.86 -6.16
CA ARG A 111 5.78 -6.44 -5.88
C ARG A 111 4.48 -5.67 -6.15
N PRO A 112 4.00 -4.87 -5.21
CA PRO A 112 2.77 -4.13 -5.41
C PRO A 112 2.93 -3.13 -6.57
N GLY A 113 2.01 -3.19 -7.53
CA GLY A 113 1.92 -2.29 -8.68
C GLY A 113 1.68 -3.04 -10.00
N CYS A 114 0.75 -2.55 -10.81
CA CYS A 114 0.56 -3.06 -12.18
C CYS A 114 1.61 -2.47 -13.11
N ASP A 115 2.05 -3.28 -14.08
CA ASP A 115 2.93 -2.83 -15.14
C ASP A 115 2.30 -1.71 -15.98
N PRO A 116 3.13 -0.82 -16.55
CA PRO A 116 2.66 0.25 -17.40
C PRO A 116 1.95 -0.29 -18.65
N SER A 117 0.75 0.23 -18.98
CA SER A 117 0.02 -0.19 -20.19
C SER A 117 0.79 0.06 -21.49
N MET A 118 0.75 -0.92 -22.39
CA MET A 118 1.42 -0.89 -23.71
C MET A 118 0.61 -0.20 -24.81
N HIS A 119 -0.72 -0.25 -24.70
CA HIS A 119 -1.66 0.29 -25.69
C HIS A 119 -2.54 1.36 -25.08
N THR A 120 -3.12 2.20 -25.94
CA THR A 120 -4.08 3.26 -25.59
C THR A 120 -5.24 3.20 -26.56
N ASN A 121 -6.46 3.31 -26.04
CA ASN A 121 -7.65 3.35 -26.89
C ASN A 121 -7.73 4.72 -27.59
N TYR A 122 -8.06 4.70 -28.88
CA TYR A 122 -8.24 5.86 -29.74
C TYR A 122 -9.63 5.79 -30.39
N HIS A 123 -10.37 6.88 -30.32
CA HIS A 123 -11.69 7.04 -30.93
C HIS A 123 -11.54 7.82 -32.23
N ASP A 124 -11.93 7.20 -33.35
CA ASP A 124 -11.92 7.88 -34.65
C ASP A 124 -13.17 8.76 -34.84
N ALA A 125 -13.20 9.57 -35.91
CA ALA A 125 -14.34 10.44 -36.24
C ALA A 125 -15.66 9.67 -36.40
N ASP A 126 -15.58 8.42 -36.87
CA ASP A 126 -16.72 7.51 -37.02
C ASP A 126 -17.13 6.80 -35.71
N GLY A 127 -16.44 7.10 -34.60
CA GLY A 127 -16.68 6.48 -33.28
C GLY A 127 -16.11 5.07 -33.14
N VAL A 128 -15.33 4.59 -34.11
CA VAL A 128 -14.67 3.28 -34.05
C VAL A 128 -13.49 3.36 -33.08
N VAL A 129 -13.44 2.41 -32.14
CA VAL A 129 -12.36 2.30 -31.15
C VAL A 129 -11.22 1.46 -31.74
N SER A 130 -10.06 2.08 -31.90
CA SER A 130 -8.82 1.43 -32.34
C SER A 130 -7.77 1.46 -31.22
N GLU A 131 -6.95 0.41 -31.13
CA GLU A 131 -5.82 0.39 -30.20
C GLU A 131 -4.58 1.03 -30.84
N ARG A 132 -3.99 2.02 -30.17
CA ARG A 132 -2.74 2.68 -30.56
C ARG A 132 -1.60 2.25 -29.67
N THR A 133 -0.43 2.02 -30.27
CA THR A 133 0.77 1.67 -29.51
C THR A 133 1.33 2.89 -28.79
N ASN A 134 2.16 2.65 -27.78
CA ASN A 134 2.85 3.76 -27.11
C ASN A 134 3.75 4.58 -28.06
N LYS A 135 4.25 3.98 -29.15
CA LYS A 135 5.08 4.68 -30.14
C LYS A 135 4.26 5.71 -30.91
N ASP A 136 3.08 5.31 -31.41
CA ASP A 136 2.17 6.20 -32.14
C ASP A 136 1.77 7.43 -31.29
N VAL A 137 1.54 7.22 -29.98
CA VAL A 137 1.24 8.32 -29.05
C VAL A 137 2.43 9.27 -28.88
N ILE A 138 3.66 8.75 -28.88
CA ILE A 138 4.87 9.57 -28.78
C ILE A 138 5.04 10.42 -30.05
N GLU A 139 4.86 9.82 -31.23
CA GLU A 139 4.92 10.52 -32.52
C GLU A 139 3.88 11.64 -32.59
N ALA A 140 2.65 11.40 -32.11
CA ALA A 140 1.63 12.44 -32.02
C ALA A 140 2.03 13.58 -31.09
N ILE A 141 2.65 13.28 -29.94
CA ILE A 141 3.15 14.30 -29.01
C ILE A 141 4.27 15.13 -29.64
N GLU A 142 5.20 14.50 -30.36
CA GLU A 142 6.29 15.17 -31.06
C GLU A 142 5.76 16.11 -32.16
N LEU A 143 4.76 15.67 -32.90
CA LEU A 143 4.10 16.49 -33.92
C LEU A 143 3.47 17.74 -33.30
N ILE A 144 2.72 17.60 -32.20
CA ILE A 144 2.11 18.74 -31.50
C ILE A 144 3.19 19.68 -30.92
N GLN A 145 4.31 19.17 -30.44
CA GLN A 145 5.38 20.00 -29.88
C GLN A 145 6.20 20.75 -30.92
N ARG A 146 6.20 20.29 -32.18
CA ARG A 146 6.87 20.98 -33.28
C ARG A 146 6.20 22.33 -33.58
N ASP A 147 4.91 22.44 -33.31
CA ASP A 147 4.17 23.70 -33.43
C ASP A 147 4.45 24.57 -32.20
N ASP A 148 5.08 25.72 -32.40
CA ASP A 148 5.45 26.64 -31.31
C ASP A 148 4.23 27.11 -30.49
N ASP A 149 3.08 27.29 -31.13
CA ASP A 149 1.83 27.68 -30.48
C ASP A 149 1.25 26.57 -29.56
N LEU A 150 1.50 25.31 -29.89
CA LEU A 150 1.00 24.14 -29.17
C LEU A 150 2.04 23.54 -28.22
N ARG A 151 3.26 24.08 -28.21
CA ARG A 151 4.33 23.66 -27.32
C ARG A 151 3.94 23.86 -25.86
N CYS A 152 3.58 22.77 -25.19
CA CYS A 152 3.03 22.82 -23.85
C CYS A 152 3.47 21.64 -22.96
N GLY A 153 3.22 21.78 -21.66
CA GLY A 153 3.50 20.72 -20.69
C GLY A 153 2.50 19.57 -20.75
N TYR A 154 2.86 18.43 -20.14
CA TYR A 154 2.10 17.18 -20.23
C TYR A 154 0.60 17.29 -19.86
N LYS A 155 0.21 18.21 -18.97
CA LYS A 155 -1.21 18.43 -18.62
C LYS A 155 -2.01 19.00 -19.79
N ARG A 156 -1.50 20.05 -20.44
CA ARG A 156 -2.12 20.65 -21.63
C ARG A 156 -2.04 19.70 -22.83
N MET A 157 -0.92 18.99 -22.96
CA MET A 157 -0.76 17.93 -23.97
C MET A 157 -1.83 16.84 -23.82
N THR A 158 -2.17 16.46 -22.59
CA THR A 158 -3.25 15.47 -22.35
C THR A 158 -4.59 15.95 -22.88
N ALA A 159 -4.92 17.24 -22.67
CA ALA A 159 -6.14 17.82 -23.21
C ALA A 159 -6.12 17.84 -24.75
N GLN A 160 -4.97 18.17 -25.36
CA GLN A 160 -4.81 18.12 -26.81
C GLN A 160 -5.01 16.71 -27.38
N LEU A 161 -4.44 15.69 -26.71
CA LEU A 161 -4.63 14.29 -27.10
C LEU A 161 -6.09 13.85 -26.95
N HIS A 162 -6.80 14.33 -25.92
CA HIS A 162 -8.24 14.07 -25.79
C HIS A 162 -9.04 14.68 -26.93
N LEU A 163 -8.71 15.90 -27.36
CA LEU A 163 -9.35 16.54 -28.52
C LEU A 163 -9.10 15.79 -29.83
N GLN A 164 -7.96 15.10 -29.95
CA GLN A 164 -7.65 14.22 -31.07
C GLN A 164 -8.31 12.83 -30.97
N GLY A 165 -8.99 12.50 -29.87
CA GLY A 165 -9.68 11.21 -29.70
C GLY A 165 -8.92 10.16 -28.86
N TYR A 166 -7.75 10.47 -28.30
CA TYR A 166 -7.03 9.53 -27.44
C TYR A 166 -7.66 9.45 -26.04
N GLN A 167 -7.96 8.24 -25.57
CA GLN A 167 -8.41 8.01 -24.20
C GLN A 167 -7.22 7.71 -23.28
N ILE A 168 -6.48 8.77 -22.90
CA ILE A 168 -5.23 8.64 -22.15
C ILE A 168 -5.25 9.40 -20.81
N ASN A 169 -4.63 8.85 -19.77
CA ASN A 169 -4.46 9.55 -18.51
C ASN A 169 -3.21 10.45 -18.54
N HIS A 170 -3.28 11.64 -17.95
CA HIS A 170 -2.13 12.56 -17.81
C HIS A 170 -0.92 11.94 -17.11
N LYS A 171 -1.11 10.93 -16.24
CA LYS A 171 -0.02 10.15 -15.64
C LYS A 171 0.75 9.33 -16.68
N LYS A 172 0.04 8.73 -17.65
CA LYS A 172 0.65 7.96 -18.75
C LYS A 172 1.39 8.90 -19.69
N VAL A 173 0.78 10.04 -20.05
CA VAL A 173 1.43 11.08 -20.86
C VAL A 173 2.71 11.57 -20.20
N TYR A 174 2.67 11.92 -18.91
CA TYR A 174 3.86 12.31 -18.15
C TYR A 174 4.96 11.26 -18.21
N ARG A 175 4.61 9.97 -18.00
CA ARG A 175 5.57 8.87 -18.08
C ARG A 175 6.21 8.75 -19.47
N LEU A 176 5.40 8.78 -20.53
CA LEU A 176 5.89 8.70 -21.91
C LEU A 176 6.80 9.88 -22.25
N MET A 177 6.39 11.10 -21.93
CA MET A 177 7.21 12.30 -22.16
C MET A 177 8.51 12.26 -21.35
N ARG A 178 8.48 11.77 -20.11
CA ARG A 178 9.68 11.65 -19.27
C ARG A 178 10.69 10.67 -19.83
N VAL A 179 10.23 9.50 -20.29
CA VAL A 179 11.10 8.47 -20.87
C VAL A 179 11.76 8.96 -22.15
N ASN A 180 11.07 9.77 -22.95
CA ASN A 180 11.57 10.31 -24.22
C ASN A 180 12.19 11.72 -24.09
N ASN A 181 12.41 12.22 -22.87
CA ASN A 181 12.97 13.55 -22.60
C ASN A 181 12.21 14.74 -23.25
N LEU A 182 10.89 14.60 -23.44
CA LEU A 182 10.01 15.62 -24.03
C LEU A 182 9.41 16.60 -22.99
N LEU A 183 9.90 16.57 -21.75
CA LEU A 183 9.40 17.43 -20.68
C LEU A 183 10.00 18.83 -20.77
N LEU A 184 9.14 19.85 -20.73
CA LEU A 184 9.57 21.23 -20.60
C LEU A 184 10.25 21.44 -19.24
N SER A 185 11.37 22.16 -19.26
CA SER A 185 12.04 22.61 -18.05
C SER A 185 11.13 23.60 -17.29
N ARG A 186 11.30 23.63 -15.97
CA ARG A 186 10.62 24.64 -15.16
C ARG A 186 11.20 26.00 -15.52
N LEU A 187 10.37 26.91 -16.02
CA LEU A 187 10.77 28.31 -16.17
C LEU A 187 11.13 28.85 -14.77
N LYS A 188 12.37 29.31 -14.61
CA LYS A 188 12.76 30.09 -13.44
C LYS A 188 12.18 31.49 -13.63
N ARG A 189 11.65 32.07 -12.54
CA ARG A 189 11.33 33.50 -12.55
C ARG A 189 12.67 34.24 -12.73
N PRO A 190 12.80 35.15 -13.70
CA PRO A 190 13.98 36.02 -13.74
C PRO A 190 14.03 36.84 -12.45
N ASP A 191 15.22 37.00 -11.90
CA ASP A 191 15.48 37.76 -10.67
C ASP A 191 15.06 39.23 -10.81
#